data_AF-A0A9E1WAU2-F1
#
_entry.id   AF-A0A9E1WAU2-F1
#
_cell.length_a   1.000
_cell.length_b   1.000
_cell.length_c   1.000
_cell.angle_alpha   90.00
_cell.angle_beta   90.00
_cell.angle_gamma   90.00
#
_symmetry.space_group_name_H-M   'P 1'
#
loop_
_entity.id
_entity.type
_entity.pdbx_description
1 polymer ?
#
loop_
_entity_poly.entity_id
_entity_poly.type
_entity_poly.pdbx_seq_one_letter_code
_entity_poly.pdbx_strand_id
1 'polypeptide(L)'
;MTRYVFVTGGVVSSLGKGIAAASLAAVLEARGLRVTLLKLDPYINVDPGTMSPFQHGEVFVTDDGAETDLDLGHYERFTRTVMRRSNNFTAGRVYEEVLRKERRGDYLGGTVQVIPHITDEIKRRVIEGAGDAEIAVVEVGGTAGDIESQPFLEAVRQLKLELGSAHALLMHLTLIPYIPTAGEIKTKPTQHSVKDLRSIGLQPEVLLCRCSVEVDDTARRKISLFTNVEQRAVIPLLDADSIYQIPGHLNASGLDDFVLERFGLDQPAADLSEWEDVVRREFSSRQGSVKVGMVGKYVDLVDAYKSLNEALDHAGLQTDTQVEIEYIDAEIIETQGVGVLQHLDAILVPGGFGDRGIQGKIEAVRYAREHDIPFLGICLGMHMAMIEYARNVCGLEHAHSTEMNRETPHPIIALITEWQTAEGATEQRSEASDLGGTMRLGSQPCRLVPDSKTASIYGVGEIAERHRHRYEVNSRYVAQLEAAGMKVSGWSLDGELVEIIELPSHSWFVACQFHPEFKSRPRGGHPLFSSYIQSALALSQQRSDSA
;
A
#
# COMPACT_ATOMS: atom_id res chain seq x y z
N MET A 1 -3.50 21.91 19.92
CA MET A 1 -2.33 21.03 20.03
C MET A 1 -2.78 19.64 19.64
N THR A 2 -2.06 18.97 18.75
CA THR A 2 -2.35 17.59 18.31
C THR A 2 -2.23 16.62 19.48
N ARG A 3 -3.07 15.59 19.49
CA ARG A 3 -3.04 14.50 20.46
C ARG A 3 -2.46 13.26 19.80
N TYR A 4 -1.82 12.39 20.58
CA TYR A 4 -1.03 11.28 20.07
C TYR A 4 -1.49 9.96 20.66
N VAL A 5 -1.84 9.02 19.79
CA VAL A 5 -2.06 7.62 20.14
C VAL A 5 -0.86 6.83 19.67
N PHE A 6 0.05 6.48 20.59
CA PHE A 6 1.18 5.62 20.28
C PHE A 6 0.73 4.16 20.27
N VAL A 7 1.03 3.43 19.20
CA VAL A 7 0.66 2.03 19.01
C VAL A 7 1.92 1.19 19.01
N THR A 8 2.01 0.25 19.95
CA THR A 8 3.14 -0.69 20.07
C THR A 8 2.62 -2.12 20.03
N GLY A 9 3.48 -3.09 19.76
CA GLY A 9 3.13 -4.51 19.85
C GLY A 9 4.14 -5.28 20.69
N GLY A 10 3.72 -6.39 21.24
CA GLY A 10 4.58 -7.30 22.00
C GLY A 10 4.22 -8.76 21.77
N VAL A 11 4.95 -9.66 22.42
CA VAL A 11 4.84 -11.13 22.29
C VAL A 11 5.35 -11.66 20.95
N VAL A 12 4.72 -11.29 19.82
CA VAL A 12 5.13 -11.70 18.47
C VAL A 12 4.91 -10.58 17.46
N SER A 13 5.65 -10.62 16.35
CA SER A 13 5.38 -9.79 15.18
C SER A 13 4.07 -10.22 14.47
N SER A 14 3.60 -9.43 13.51
CA SER A 14 2.43 -9.75 12.68
C SER A 14 1.09 -9.89 13.40
N LEU A 15 0.93 -9.28 14.59
CA LEU A 15 -0.35 -9.21 15.31
C LEU A 15 -1.39 -8.27 14.68
N GLY A 16 -1.10 -7.65 13.53
CA GLY A 16 -1.99 -6.68 12.88
C GLY A 16 -1.95 -5.28 13.50
N LYS A 17 -0.77 -4.79 13.91
CA LYS A 17 -0.58 -3.42 14.42
C LYS A 17 -1.09 -2.36 13.45
N GLY A 18 -0.69 -2.44 12.18
CA GLY A 18 -1.12 -1.52 11.13
C GLY A 18 -2.64 -1.50 10.96
N ILE A 19 -3.28 -2.66 10.89
CA ILE A 19 -4.75 -2.77 10.79
C ILE A 19 -5.44 -2.21 12.02
N ALA A 20 -4.95 -2.46 13.24
CA ALA A 20 -5.54 -1.92 14.45
C ALA A 20 -5.40 -0.38 14.53
N ALA A 21 -4.23 0.15 14.17
CA ALA A 21 -3.98 1.59 14.10
C ALA A 21 -4.88 2.26 13.05
N ALA A 22 -4.94 1.69 11.85
CA ALA A 22 -5.77 2.17 10.75
C ALA A 22 -7.27 2.10 11.09
N SER A 23 -7.71 1.05 11.76
CA SER A 23 -9.11 0.89 12.19
C SER A 23 -9.50 1.89 13.27
N LEU A 24 -8.64 2.12 14.27
CA LEU A 24 -8.87 3.17 15.25
C LEU A 24 -8.95 4.55 14.56
N ALA A 25 -8.03 4.84 13.65
CA ALA A 25 -8.04 6.09 12.91
C ALA A 25 -9.32 6.27 12.07
N ALA A 26 -9.79 5.20 11.42
CA ALA A 26 -11.04 5.22 10.66
C ALA A 26 -12.27 5.50 11.55
N VAL A 27 -12.32 4.93 12.75
CA VAL A 27 -13.40 5.20 13.72
C VAL A 27 -13.33 6.64 14.22
N LEU A 28 -12.14 7.15 14.52
CA LEU A 28 -11.95 8.55 14.95
C LEU A 28 -12.29 9.55 13.83
N GLU A 29 -11.96 9.24 12.57
CA GLU A 29 -12.35 10.01 11.39
C GLU A 29 -13.88 10.00 11.21
N ALA A 30 -14.54 8.86 11.45
CA ALA A 30 -16.01 8.75 11.45
C ALA A 30 -16.69 9.52 12.59
N ARG A 31 -15.94 9.96 13.62
CA ARG A 31 -16.40 10.93 14.63
C ARG A 31 -16.21 12.39 14.23
N GLY A 32 -15.72 12.65 13.01
CA GLY A 32 -15.50 14.00 12.49
C GLY A 32 -14.16 14.63 12.85
N LEU A 33 -13.20 13.84 13.36
CA LEU A 33 -11.87 14.33 13.71
C LEU A 33 -10.93 14.28 12.51
N ARG A 34 -10.03 15.28 12.41
CA ARG A 34 -8.90 15.23 11.48
C ARG A 34 -7.81 14.33 12.04
N VAL A 35 -7.63 13.15 11.44
CA VAL A 35 -6.68 12.12 11.90
C VAL A 35 -5.53 11.98 10.92
N THR A 36 -4.33 11.69 11.41
CA THR A 36 -3.18 11.28 10.59
C THR A 36 -2.54 10.04 11.18
N LEU A 37 -1.82 9.27 10.37
CA LEU A 37 -1.09 8.08 10.81
C LEU A 37 0.39 8.20 10.52
N LEU A 38 1.21 7.65 11.39
CA LEU A 38 2.66 7.60 11.20
C LEU A 38 3.17 6.18 11.43
N LYS A 39 4.09 5.71 10.58
CA LYS A 39 4.81 4.45 10.73
C LYS A 39 6.28 4.71 11.04
N LEU A 40 6.75 4.18 12.16
CA LEU A 40 8.13 4.26 12.62
C LEU A 40 8.80 2.91 12.40
N ASP A 41 9.67 2.81 11.40
CA ASP A 41 10.29 1.55 11.02
C ASP A 41 11.67 1.37 11.66
N PRO A 42 11.90 0.27 12.41
CA PRO A 42 13.15 0.10 13.13
C PRO A 42 14.33 -0.39 12.27
N TYR A 43 14.09 -0.73 11.00
CA TYR A 43 15.15 -1.19 10.10
C TYR A 43 16.10 -0.05 9.65
N ILE A 44 17.32 -0.44 9.25
CA ILE A 44 18.44 0.48 8.98
C ILE A 44 18.45 0.99 7.52
N ASN A 45 17.69 0.37 6.61
CA ASN A 45 17.50 0.92 5.27
C ASN A 45 16.92 2.35 5.36
N VAL A 46 17.42 3.28 4.53
CA VAL A 46 16.96 4.68 4.52
C VAL A 46 15.52 4.78 4.00
N ASP A 47 15.22 3.94 3.02
CA ASP A 47 13.91 3.73 2.41
C ASP A 47 13.80 2.25 1.98
N PRO A 48 12.58 1.75 1.71
CA PRO A 48 12.38 0.38 1.22
C PRO A 48 12.65 0.23 -0.29
N GLY A 49 12.99 1.31 -1.02
CA GLY A 49 13.19 1.29 -2.46
C GLY A 49 14.33 0.35 -2.89
N THR A 50 15.34 0.17 -2.03
CA THR A 50 16.44 -0.79 -2.26
C THR A 50 16.17 -2.19 -1.72
N MET A 51 15.03 -2.42 -1.06
CA MET A 51 14.69 -3.72 -0.48
C MET A 51 14.10 -4.63 -1.55
N SER A 52 14.41 -5.92 -1.43
CA SER A 52 13.78 -6.92 -2.28
C SER A 52 12.31 -7.06 -1.90
N PRO A 53 11.36 -7.02 -2.86
CA PRO A 53 9.95 -7.29 -2.57
C PRO A 53 9.73 -8.65 -1.89
N PHE A 54 10.64 -9.61 -2.08
CA PHE A 54 10.60 -10.93 -1.40
C PHE A 54 10.74 -10.86 0.12
N GLN A 55 11.42 -9.83 0.64
CA GLN A 55 11.77 -9.73 2.05
C GLN A 55 10.84 -8.77 2.81
N HIS A 56 10.26 -7.80 2.11
CA HIS A 56 9.56 -6.68 2.73
C HIS A 56 8.15 -6.45 2.13
N GLY A 57 7.75 -7.25 1.15
CA GLY A 57 6.52 -7.01 0.41
C GLY A 57 6.62 -5.84 -0.56
N GLU A 58 5.47 -5.33 -0.98
CA GLU A 58 5.34 -4.19 -1.87
C GLU A 58 5.97 -2.90 -1.30
N VAL A 59 6.58 -2.11 -2.19
CA VAL A 59 6.94 -0.72 -1.88
C VAL A 59 5.75 0.16 -2.22
N PHE A 60 5.15 0.80 -1.22
CA PHE A 60 4.06 1.74 -1.44
C PHE A 60 4.61 3.11 -1.85
N VAL A 61 3.88 3.82 -2.71
CA VAL A 61 4.26 5.18 -3.14
C VAL A 61 3.19 6.17 -2.69
N THR A 62 3.62 7.28 -2.08
CA THR A 62 2.75 8.39 -1.68
C THR A 62 2.59 9.44 -2.78
N ASP A 63 1.64 10.35 -2.63
CA ASP A 63 1.43 11.43 -3.60
C ASP A 63 2.66 12.34 -3.76
N ASP A 64 3.45 12.55 -2.70
CA ASP A 64 4.70 13.33 -2.71
C ASP A 64 5.96 12.51 -3.06
N GLY A 65 5.75 11.32 -3.65
CA GLY A 65 6.80 10.50 -4.23
C GLY A 65 7.75 9.87 -3.22
N ALA A 66 7.31 9.64 -1.99
CA ALA A 66 8.05 8.81 -1.06
C ALA A 66 7.80 7.33 -1.37
N GLU A 67 8.86 6.55 -1.42
CA GLU A 67 8.81 5.09 -1.34
C GLU A 67 8.74 4.71 0.13
N THR A 68 7.73 3.96 0.52
CA THR A 68 7.41 3.68 1.92
C THR A 68 7.04 2.23 2.15
N ASP A 69 6.98 1.85 3.44
CA ASP A 69 6.44 0.57 3.87
C ASP A 69 4.99 0.37 3.42
N LEU A 70 4.59 -0.90 3.25
CA LEU A 70 3.25 -1.29 2.79
C LEU A 70 2.13 -0.87 3.75
N ASP A 71 2.44 -0.64 5.03
CA ASP A 71 1.45 -0.24 6.03
C ASP A 71 0.83 1.12 5.72
N LEU A 72 1.54 2.02 5.03
CA LEU A 72 0.95 3.29 4.58
C LEU A 72 -0.19 3.06 3.59
N GLY A 73 -0.13 1.99 2.80
CA GLY A 73 -1.25 1.57 1.95
C GLY A 73 -2.45 1.13 2.78
N HIS A 74 -2.26 0.44 3.90
CA HIS A 74 -3.35 0.13 4.83
C HIS A 74 -3.95 1.40 5.43
N TYR A 75 -3.13 2.39 5.79
CA TYR A 75 -3.60 3.65 6.36
C TYR A 75 -4.49 4.41 5.37
N GLU A 76 -4.08 4.52 4.10
CA GLU A 76 -4.87 5.20 3.06
C GLU A 76 -6.09 4.41 2.58
N ARG A 77 -6.10 3.08 2.74
CA ARG A 77 -7.29 2.26 2.46
C ARG A 77 -8.38 2.47 3.52
N PHE A 78 -7.98 2.57 4.79
CA PHE A 78 -8.90 2.72 5.92
C PHE A 78 -9.30 4.17 6.21
N THR A 79 -8.44 5.15 5.94
CA THR A 79 -8.76 6.56 6.18
C THR A 79 -8.90 7.35 4.89
N ARG A 80 -9.51 8.53 4.95
CA ARG A 80 -9.55 9.45 3.80
C ARG A 80 -8.26 10.24 3.67
N THR A 81 -7.49 10.32 4.76
CA THR A 81 -6.21 11.03 4.83
C THR A 81 -5.17 10.45 3.88
N VAL A 82 -4.50 11.32 3.16
CA VAL A 82 -3.40 10.98 2.24
C VAL A 82 -2.09 11.06 3.00
N MET A 83 -1.33 9.97 2.99
CA MET A 83 -0.03 9.88 3.63
C MET A 83 1.03 10.58 2.76
N ARG A 84 2.04 11.12 3.43
CA ARG A 84 3.17 11.84 2.84
C ARG A 84 4.49 11.24 3.31
N ARG A 85 5.60 11.72 2.76
CA ARG A 85 6.96 11.39 3.18
C ARG A 85 7.22 11.60 4.67
N SER A 86 6.47 12.50 5.32
CA SER A 86 6.55 12.77 6.75
C SER A 86 5.84 11.73 7.61
N ASN A 87 4.97 10.90 7.02
CA ASN A 87 4.21 9.85 7.71
C ASN A 87 4.98 8.54 7.85
N ASN A 88 6.15 8.40 7.22
CA ASN A 88 7.02 7.26 7.38
C ASN A 88 8.48 7.69 7.56
N PHE A 89 9.15 7.06 8.52
CA PHE A 89 10.60 7.17 8.64
C PHE A 89 11.21 5.96 9.32
N THR A 90 12.45 5.69 8.94
CA THR A 90 13.19 4.50 9.34
C THR A 90 14.29 4.86 10.33
N ALA A 91 14.83 3.86 11.04
CA ALA A 91 16.03 4.06 11.84
C ALA A 91 17.20 4.54 10.95
N GLY A 92 17.35 3.98 9.74
CA GLY A 92 18.34 4.42 8.76
C GLY A 92 18.34 5.94 8.53
N ARG A 93 17.15 6.49 8.23
CA ARG A 93 16.98 7.92 7.93
C ARG A 93 17.20 8.82 9.16
N VAL A 94 16.86 8.33 10.36
CA VAL A 94 17.12 9.03 11.62
C VAL A 94 18.62 9.12 11.89
N TYR A 95 19.31 7.98 11.82
CA TYR A 95 20.75 7.90 12.07
C TYR A 95 21.54 8.69 11.02
N GLU A 96 21.17 8.60 9.75
CA GLU A 96 21.77 9.37 8.67
C GLU A 96 21.69 10.87 8.94
N GLU A 97 20.50 11.39 9.30
CA GLU A 97 20.31 12.82 9.56
C GLU A 97 21.13 13.30 10.76
N VAL A 98 21.16 12.53 11.85
CA VAL A 98 21.98 12.87 13.04
C VAL A 98 23.47 12.87 12.70
N LEU A 99 23.96 11.90 11.94
CA LEU A 99 25.37 11.86 11.50
C LEU A 99 25.70 13.00 10.52
N ARG A 100 24.77 13.40 9.65
CA ARG A 100 24.95 14.57 8.77
C ARG A 100 25.03 15.87 9.56
N LYS A 101 24.16 16.06 10.57
CA LYS A 101 24.22 17.21 11.50
C LYS A 101 25.54 17.26 12.27
N GLU A 102 26.04 16.12 12.71
CA GLU A 102 27.36 16.01 13.34
C GLU A 102 28.47 16.50 12.42
N ARG A 103 28.54 15.99 11.19
CA ARG A 103 29.57 16.38 10.22
C ARG A 103 29.48 17.84 9.79
N ARG A 104 28.28 18.42 9.77
CA ARG A 104 28.07 19.85 9.49
C ARG A 104 28.51 20.75 10.66
N GLY A 105 28.69 20.20 11.86
CA GLY A 105 29.09 20.93 13.05
C GLY A 105 27.93 21.47 13.89
N ASP A 106 26.69 21.02 13.64
CA ASP A 106 25.48 21.51 14.33
C ASP A 106 25.52 21.23 15.85
N TYR A 107 26.29 20.22 16.28
CA TYR A 107 26.47 19.86 17.69
C TYR A 107 27.69 20.53 18.35
N LEU A 108 28.30 21.53 17.71
CA LEU A 108 29.36 22.39 18.27
C LEU A 108 30.57 21.63 18.83
N GLY A 109 30.92 20.49 18.22
CA GLY A 109 32.02 19.63 18.65
C GLY A 109 31.73 18.77 19.89
N GLY A 110 30.48 18.74 20.36
CA GLY A 110 30.03 17.87 21.44
C GLY A 110 29.87 16.41 21.03
N THR A 111 29.87 15.50 22.00
CA THR A 111 29.66 14.07 21.78
C THR A 111 28.21 13.79 21.38
N VAL A 112 28.01 13.18 20.22
CA VAL A 112 26.70 12.70 19.76
C VAL A 112 26.39 11.33 20.36
N GLN A 113 25.15 11.15 20.83
CA GLN A 113 24.69 10.00 21.61
C GLN A 113 23.26 9.62 21.21
N VAL A 114 22.83 8.39 21.51
CA VAL A 114 21.44 7.94 21.28
C VAL A 114 20.45 8.83 22.03
N ILE A 115 20.70 9.07 23.31
CA ILE A 115 19.96 10.06 24.10
C ILE A 115 20.91 11.25 24.35
N PRO A 116 20.54 12.49 24.01
CA PRO A 116 19.23 12.88 23.47
C PRO A 116 19.16 12.87 21.92
N HIS A 117 20.27 12.84 21.18
CA HIS A 117 20.31 13.24 19.77
C HIS A 117 19.46 12.36 18.83
N ILE A 118 19.54 11.02 18.95
CA ILE A 118 18.70 10.11 18.13
C ILE A 118 17.24 10.22 18.57
N THR A 119 16.99 10.22 19.88
CA THR A 119 15.62 10.33 20.40
C THR A 119 14.97 11.65 20.04
N ASP A 120 15.69 12.77 20.09
CA ASP A 120 15.21 14.09 19.69
C ASP A 120 14.90 14.16 18.20
N GLU A 121 15.71 13.52 17.35
CA GLU A 121 15.41 13.43 15.92
C GLU A 121 14.14 12.60 15.65
N ILE A 122 13.93 11.51 16.39
CA ILE A 122 12.67 10.72 16.33
C ILE A 122 11.48 11.60 16.79
N LYS A 123 11.60 12.26 17.94
CA LYS A 123 10.54 13.15 18.47
C LYS A 123 10.18 14.25 17.48
N ARG A 124 11.20 14.89 16.89
CA ARG A 124 11.03 15.93 15.88
C ARG A 124 10.20 15.42 14.69
N ARG A 125 10.53 14.23 14.18
CA ARG A 125 9.81 13.62 13.04
C ARG A 125 8.39 13.21 13.38
N VAL A 126 8.13 12.72 14.59
CA VAL A 126 6.77 12.42 15.05
C VAL A 126 5.91 13.68 15.08
N ILE A 127 6.44 14.77 15.62
CA ILE A 127 5.72 16.06 15.68
C ILE A 127 5.52 16.65 14.28
N GLU A 128 6.53 16.57 13.41
CA GLU A 128 6.46 17.04 12.02
C GLU A 128 5.42 16.24 11.22
N GLY A 129 5.43 14.90 11.30
CA GLY A 129 4.48 14.05 10.59
C GLY A 129 3.05 14.13 11.11
N ALA A 130 2.84 14.58 12.34
CA ALA A 130 1.52 14.85 12.88
C ALA A 130 0.85 16.09 12.23
N GLY A 131 1.64 17.05 11.75
CA GLY A 131 1.14 18.22 11.02
C GLY A 131 0.06 18.99 11.78
N ASP A 132 -1.05 19.27 11.12
CA ASP A 132 -2.20 20.01 11.67
C ASP A 132 -3.37 19.11 12.12
N ALA A 133 -3.13 17.79 12.19
CA ALA A 133 -4.13 16.82 12.63
C ALA A 133 -4.55 17.06 14.09
N GLU A 134 -5.78 16.70 14.42
CA GLU A 134 -6.28 16.74 15.80
C GLU A 134 -5.79 15.52 16.60
N ILE A 135 -5.71 14.36 15.93
CA ILE A 135 -5.14 13.14 16.49
C ILE A 135 -4.14 12.52 15.50
N ALA A 136 -2.94 12.21 15.97
CA ALA A 136 -1.95 11.42 15.26
C ALA A 136 -1.87 10.01 15.86
N VAL A 137 -2.11 8.99 15.06
CA VAL A 137 -1.93 7.58 15.45
C VAL A 137 -0.53 7.15 14.99
N VAL A 138 0.36 6.90 15.94
CA VAL A 138 1.79 6.66 15.69
C VAL A 138 2.09 5.19 15.93
N GLU A 139 2.23 4.40 14.87
CA GLU A 139 2.64 3.01 14.96
C GLU A 139 4.16 2.88 15.08
N VAL A 140 4.61 2.24 16.17
CA VAL A 140 5.99 1.83 16.36
C VAL A 140 6.16 0.40 15.82
N GLY A 141 6.96 0.27 14.77
CA GLY A 141 7.35 -1.01 14.19
C GLY A 141 8.17 -1.88 15.14
N GLY A 142 8.41 -3.13 14.73
CA GLY A 142 9.09 -4.13 15.55
C GLY A 142 8.22 -4.67 16.70
N THR A 143 8.87 -5.36 17.64
CA THR A 143 8.25 -5.90 18.86
C THR A 143 8.88 -5.24 20.08
N ALA A 144 8.07 -4.88 21.07
CA ALA A 144 8.56 -4.37 22.35
C ALA A 144 9.43 -5.44 23.02
N GLY A 145 10.66 -5.06 23.37
CA GLY A 145 11.69 -5.97 23.88
C GLY A 145 12.87 -6.13 22.91
N ASP A 146 12.65 -5.90 21.61
CA ASP A 146 13.72 -5.98 20.61
C ASP A 146 14.66 -4.77 20.69
N ILE A 147 15.94 -5.00 20.38
CA ILE A 147 17.00 -3.98 20.44
C ILE A 147 16.71 -2.85 19.46
N GLU A 148 16.24 -3.17 18.26
CA GLU A 148 15.98 -2.22 17.17
C GLU A 148 14.92 -1.17 17.53
N SER A 149 13.95 -1.53 18.38
CA SER A 149 12.83 -0.67 18.76
C SER A 149 13.17 0.27 19.93
N GLN A 150 14.28 0.05 20.65
CA GLN A 150 14.57 0.79 21.89
C GLN A 150 14.66 2.31 21.71
N PRO A 151 15.34 2.87 20.68
CA PRO A 151 15.37 4.31 20.50
C PRO A 151 13.98 4.92 20.26
N PHE A 152 13.11 4.21 19.55
CA PHE A 152 11.74 4.65 19.30
C PHE A 152 10.88 4.61 20.56
N LEU A 153 10.96 3.52 21.34
CA LEU A 153 10.23 3.39 22.60
C LEU A 153 10.68 4.45 23.62
N GLU A 154 11.97 4.77 23.68
CA GLU A 154 12.49 5.85 24.53
C GLU A 154 12.00 7.24 24.05
N ALA A 155 11.97 7.49 22.73
CA ALA A 155 11.42 8.74 22.20
C ALA A 155 9.91 8.89 22.51
N VAL A 156 9.14 7.81 22.39
CA VAL A 156 7.72 7.76 22.79
C VAL A 156 7.57 8.04 24.28
N ARG A 157 8.42 7.45 25.13
CA ARG A 157 8.40 7.68 26.58
C ARG A 157 8.64 9.15 26.93
N GLN A 158 9.62 9.78 26.28
CA GLN A 158 9.91 11.21 26.44
C GLN A 158 8.74 12.08 25.94
N LEU A 159 8.18 11.79 24.76
CA LEU A 159 7.02 12.53 24.24
C LEU A 159 5.81 12.44 25.16
N LYS A 160 5.48 11.24 25.67
CA LYS A 160 4.38 11.07 26.63
C LYS A 160 4.57 11.92 27.89
N LEU A 161 5.81 12.03 28.37
CA LEU A 161 6.15 12.87 29.52
C LEU A 161 6.01 14.37 29.20
N GLU A 162 6.51 14.81 28.04
CA GLU A 162 6.50 16.20 27.59
C GLU A 162 5.07 16.70 27.25
N LEU A 163 4.26 15.86 26.60
CA LEU A 163 2.89 16.18 26.16
C LEU A 163 1.85 16.00 27.29
N GLY A 164 2.10 15.09 28.22
CA GLY A 164 1.19 14.75 29.31
C GLY A 164 0.01 13.87 28.88
N SER A 165 -0.72 13.35 29.88
CA SER A 165 -1.78 12.35 29.68
C SER A 165 -3.02 12.87 28.95
N ALA A 166 -3.22 14.19 28.89
CA ALA A 166 -4.31 14.82 28.14
C ALA A 166 -4.04 14.89 26.63
N HIS A 167 -2.78 14.70 26.21
CA HIS A 167 -2.36 14.80 24.82
C HIS A 167 -1.64 13.57 24.28
N ALA A 168 -1.33 12.58 25.13
CA ALA A 168 -0.66 11.37 24.69
C ALA A 168 -1.17 10.13 25.45
N LEU A 169 -1.48 9.08 24.70
CA LEU A 169 -1.81 7.75 25.23
C LEU A 169 -1.04 6.66 24.48
N LEU A 170 -0.88 5.51 25.12
CA LEU A 170 -0.20 4.32 24.60
C LEU A 170 -1.19 3.16 24.53
N MET A 171 -1.43 2.70 23.32
CA MET A 171 -2.12 1.47 22.99
C MET A 171 -1.10 0.38 22.70
N HIS A 172 -1.21 -0.75 23.38
CA HIS A 172 -0.29 -1.88 23.23
C HIS A 172 -1.04 -3.13 22.76
N LEU A 173 -0.67 -3.63 21.59
CA LEU A 173 -1.16 -4.90 21.04
C LEU A 173 -0.39 -6.06 21.66
N THR A 174 -1.12 -7.12 21.98
CA THR A 174 -0.59 -8.33 22.61
C THR A 174 -1.37 -9.55 22.14
N LEU A 175 -0.88 -10.74 22.46
CA LEU A 175 -1.49 -12.02 22.10
C LEU A 175 -1.96 -12.78 23.33
N ILE A 176 -3.21 -13.23 23.30
CA ILE A 176 -3.75 -14.24 24.21
C ILE A 176 -3.84 -15.56 23.43
N PRO A 177 -2.83 -16.44 23.54
CA PRO A 177 -2.88 -17.72 22.86
C PRO A 177 -3.89 -18.67 23.51
N TYR A 178 -4.57 -19.45 22.67
CA TYR A 178 -5.37 -20.59 23.08
C TYR A 178 -4.53 -21.87 23.00
N ILE A 179 -4.61 -22.72 24.02
CA ILE A 179 -3.89 -24.01 24.06
C ILE A 179 -4.91 -25.14 23.82
N PRO A 180 -5.01 -25.70 22.60
CA PRO A 180 -6.05 -26.68 22.26
C PRO A 180 -6.02 -27.93 23.13
N THR A 181 -4.83 -28.41 23.48
CA THR A 181 -4.64 -29.61 24.31
C THR A 181 -5.14 -29.45 25.73
N ALA A 182 -5.21 -28.22 26.24
CA ALA A 182 -5.68 -27.89 27.58
C ALA A 182 -7.07 -27.23 27.58
N GLY A 183 -7.58 -26.83 26.41
CA GLY A 183 -8.89 -26.17 26.27
C GLY A 183 -8.97 -24.81 26.94
N GLU A 184 -7.85 -24.09 27.08
CA GLU A 184 -7.80 -22.83 27.84
C GLU A 184 -6.93 -21.76 27.18
N ILE A 185 -7.32 -20.50 27.42
CA ILE A 185 -6.53 -19.33 27.04
C ILE A 185 -5.41 -19.03 28.05
N LYS A 186 -4.31 -18.45 27.59
CA LYS A 186 -3.20 -18.05 28.47
C LYS A 186 -2.99 -16.54 28.44
N THR A 187 -3.24 -15.90 29.57
CA THR A 187 -3.04 -14.44 29.74
C THR A 187 -1.61 -14.04 30.10
N LYS A 188 -0.71 -15.00 30.33
CA LYS A 188 0.66 -14.74 30.82
C LYS A 188 1.54 -14.01 29.80
N PRO A 189 1.49 -14.32 28.49
CA PRO A 189 2.24 -13.56 27.48
C PRO A 189 1.93 -12.07 27.54
N THR A 190 0.65 -11.70 27.63
CA THR A 190 0.22 -10.30 27.83
C THR A 190 0.79 -9.68 29.10
N GLN A 191 0.78 -10.41 30.22
CA GLN A 191 1.33 -9.91 31.49
C GLN A 191 2.83 -9.62 31.39
N HIS A 192 3.59 -10.51 30.75
CA HIS A 192 5.03 -10.33 30.56
C HIS A 192 5.32 -9.19 29.58
N SER A 193 4.58 -9.11 28.46
CA SER A 193 4.69 -8.03 27.49
C SER A 193 4.54 -6.64 28.14
N VAL A 194 3.53 -6.47 29.00
CA VAL A 194 3.33 -5.21 29.73
C VAL A 194 4.40 -5.00 30.80
N LYS A 195 4.87 -6.05 31.47
CA LYS A 195 5.98 -5.93 32.43
C LYS A 195 7.25 -5.41 31.74
N ASP A 196 7.55 -5.91 30.55
CA ASP A 196 8.74 -5.51 29.79
C ASP A 196 8.62 -4.05 29.32
N LEU A 197 7.44 -3.65 28.85
CA LEU A 197 7.14 -2.24 28.50
C LEU A 197 7.27 -1.30 29.72
N ARG A 198 6.80 -1.74 30.88
CA ARG A 198 6.94 -0.97 32.14
C ARG A 198 8.38 -0.89 32.62
N SER A 199 9.21 -1.90 32.34
CA SER A 199 10.63 -1.89 32.72
C SER A 199 11.42 -0.77 32.05
N ILE A 200 10.96 -0.32 30.88
CA ILE A 200 11.51 0.84 30.15
C ILE A 200 10.70 2.13 30.39
N GLY A 201 9.84 2.16 31.41
CA GLY A 201 9.10 3.36 31.82
C GLY A 201 7.85 3.68 31.00
N LEU A 202 7.34 2.74 30.21
CA LEU A 202 6.09 2.90 29.45
C LEU A 202 4.95 2.10 30.09
N GLN A 203 3.92 2.82 30.55
CA GLN A 203 2.65 2.22 30.98
C GLN A 203 1.63 2.35 29.83
N PRO A 204 1.07 1.24 29.33
CA PRO A 204 -0.04 1.30 28.39
C PRO A 204 -1.33 1.73 29.11
N GLU A 205 -2.13 2.55 28.44
CA GLU A 205 -3.49 2.89 28.85
C GLU A 205 -4.53 1.96 28.21
N VAL A 206 -4.21 1.38 27.05
CA VAL A 206 -5.08 0.44 26.32
C VAL A 206 -4.32 -0.82 25.98
N LEU A 207 -4.95 -1.97 26.16
CA LEU A 207 -4.49 -3.27 25.67
C LEU A 207 -5.45 -3.80 24.61
N LEU A 208 -4.94 -3.98 23.40
CA LEU A 208 -5.61 -4.73 22.34
C LEU A 208 -5.10 -6.17 22.37
N CYS A 209 -5.94 -7.06 22.86
CA CYS A 209 -5.60 -8.45 23.08
C CYS A 209 -6.07 -9.32 21.91
N ARG A 210 -5.19 -9.58 20.94
CA ARG A 210 -5.47 -10.52 19.84
C ARG A 210 -5.74 -11.91 20.40
N CYS A 211 -6.80 -12.54 19.91
CA CYS A 211 -7.24 -13.86 20.35
C CYS A 211 -7.99 -14.59 19.24
N SER A 212 -7.89 -15.92 19.22
CA SER A 212 -8.62 -16.77 18.27
C SER A 212 -9.93 -17.34 18.83
N VAL A 213 -10.20 -17.09 20.11
CA VAL A 213 -11.40 -17.54 20.83
C VAL A 213 -11.90 -16.42 21.72
N GLU A 214 -13.18 -16.47 22.10
CA GLU A 214 -13.78 -15.49 23.00
C GLU A 214 -13.02 -15.43 24.34
N VAL A 215 -12.87 -14.20 24.86
CA VAL A 215 -12.20 -13.93 26.12
C VAL A 215 -13.23 -13.46 27.13
N ASP A 216 -13.47 -14.27 28.16
CA ASP A 216 -14.43 -13.94 29.21
C ASP A 216 -14.00 -12.75 30.09
N ASP A 217 -14.96 -12.17 30.80
CA ASP A 217 -14.70 -11.04 31.70
C ASP A 217 -13.80 -11.38 32.87
N THR A 218 -13.71 -12.66 33.26
CA THR A 218 -12.80 -13.11 34.33
C THR A 218 -11.34 -12.98 33.88
N ALA A 219 -11.03 -13.39 32.65
CA ALA A 219 -9.74 -13.25 32.03
C ALA A 219 -9.38 -11.78 31.79
N ARG A 220 -10.34 -10.96 31.33
CA ARG A 220 -10.15 -9.51 31.18
C ARG A 220 -9.83 -8.82 32.51
N ARG A 221 -10.61 -9.12 33.57
CA ARG A 221 -10.36 -8.61 34.92
C ARG A 221 -9.00 -9.06 35.46
N LYS A 222 -8.62 -10.30 35.19
CA LYS A 222 -7.29 -10.82 35.54
C LYS A 222 -6.19 -10.04 34.85
N ILE A 223 -6.28 -9.84 33.53
CA ILE A 223 -5.30 -9.04 32.77
C ILE A 223 -5.20 -7.64 33.38
N SER A 224 -6.33 -6.95 33.53
CA SER A 224 -6.40 -5.62 34.14
C SER A 224 -5.64 -5.53 35.47
N LEU A 225 -5.89 -6.47 36.39
CA LEU A 225 -5.21 -6.52 37.70
C LEU A 225 -3.69 -6.71 37.57
N PHE A 226 -3.23 -7.60 36.68
CA PHE A 226 -1.81 -7.89 36.52
C PHE A 226 -1.04 -6.81 35.74
N THR A 227 -1.71 -6.10 34.84
CA THR A 227 -1.10 -5.10 33.95
C THR A 227 -1.28 -3.66 34.43
N ASN A 228 -2.13 -3.45 35.45
CA ASN A 228 -2.52 -2.13 35.95
C ASN A 228 -3.17 -1.24 34.87
N VAL A 229 -3.95 -1.87 33.98
CA VAL A 229 -4.74 -1.22 32.92
C VAL A 229 -6.22 -1.28 33.30
N GLU A 230 -6.98 -0.24 33.05
CA GLU A 230 -8.43 -0.22 33.31
C GLU A 230 -9.13 -1.39 32.60
N GLN A 231 -10.05 -2.08 33.29
CA GLN A 231 -10.70 -3.28 32.73
C GLN A 231 -11.42 -2.99 31.40
N ARG A 232 -12.06 -1.82 31.27
CA ARG A 232 -12.73 -1.40 30.02
C ARG A 232 -11.74 -1.17 28.86
N ALA A 233 -10.49 -0.85 29.17
CA ALA A 233 -9.41 -0.64 28.21
C ALA A 233 -8.59 -1.91 27.94
N VAL A 234 -9.01 -3.05 28.50
CA VAL A 234 -8.57 -4.40 28.09
C VAL A 234 -9.60 -4.91 27.08
N ILE A 235 -9.27 -4.77 25.80
CA ILE A 235 -10.16 -5.01 24.67
C ILE A 235 -9.72 -6.29 23.96
N PRO A 236 -10.47 -7.39 24.07
CA PRO A 236 -10.28 -8.55 23.22
C PRO A 236 -10.52 -8.19 21.76
N LEU A 237 -9.59 -8.58 20.89
CA LEU A 237 -9.73 -8.42 19.45
C LEU A 237 -9.70 -9.82 18.84
N LEU A 238 -10.91 -10.37 18.64
CA LEU A 238 -11.08 -11.68 18.02
C LEU A 238 -10.60 -11.64 16.57
N ASP A 239 -10.03 -12.76 16.11
CA ASP A 239 -9.80 -12.98 14.68
C ASP A 239 -11.12 -12.76 13.92
N ALA A 240 -11.06 -11.94 12.87
CA ALA A 240 -12.19 -11.59 12.04
C ALA A 240 -12.01 -12.19 10.65
N ASP A 241 -13.11 -12.61 10.03
CA ASP A 241 -13.10 -13.15 8.66
C ASP A 241 -12.73 -12.07 7.63
N SER A 242 -12.94 -10.80 7.97
CA SER A 242 -12.52 -9.65 7.18
C SER A 242 -11.87 -8.57 8.04
N ILE A 243 -10.80 -7.96 7.50
CA ILE A 243 -10.16 -6.79 8.11
C ILE A 243 -11.10 -5.57 8.18
N TYR A 244 -12.14 -5.53 7.35
CA TYR A 244 -13.10 -4.43 7.30
C TYR A 244 -14.15 -4.49 8.43
N GLN A 245 -14.21 -5.59 9.18
CA GLN A 245 -15.02 -5.70 10.40
C GLN A 245 -14.33 -5.07 11.62
N ILE A 246 -13.00 -4.92 11.59
CA ILE A 246 -12.20 -4.45 12.73
C ILE A 246 -12.60 -3.03 13.21
N PRO A 247 -12.87 -2.03 12.34
CA PRO A 247 -13.40 -0.73 12.78
C PRO A 247 -14.68 -0.86 13.64
N GLY A 248 -15.63 -1.69 13.19
CA GLY A 248 -16.86 -1.97 13.92
C GLY A 248 -16.61 -2.67 15.26
N HIS A 249 -15.70 -3.66 15.31
CA HIS A 249 -15.34 -4.34 16.56
C HIS A 249 -14.70 -3.40 17.59
N LEU A 250 -13.83 -2.48 17.15
CA LEU A 250 -13.20 -1.50 18.02
C LEU A 250 -14.19 -0.45 18.55
N ASN A 251 -15.10 0.03 17.69
CA ASN A 251 -16.17 0.95 18.09
C ASN A 251 -17.16 0.29 19.07
N ALA A 252 -17.60 -0.95 18.79
CA ALA A 252 -18.48 -1.70 19.69
C ALA A 252 -17.84 -1.98 21.07
N SER A 253 -16.51 -2.01 21.14
CA SER A 253 -15.75 -2.15 22.40
C SER A 253 -15.61 -0.83 23.18
N GLY A 254 -16.03 0.30 22.62
CA GLY A 254 -15.91 1.63 23.23
C GLY A 254 -14.48 2.19 23.25
N LEU A 255 -13.60 1.73 22.35
CA LEU A 255 -12.20 2.19 22.31
C LEU A 255 -12.10 3.68 21.98
N ASP A 256 -12.85 4.12 21.00
CA ASP A 256 -12.92 5.51 20.55
C ASP A 256 -13.51 6.41 21.64
N ASP A 257 -14.58 6.00 22.34
CA ASP A 257 -15.11 6.71 23.51
C ASP A 257 -14.04 6.88 24.59
N PHE A 258 -13.28 5.81 24.89
CA PHE A 258 -12.17 5.87 25.83
C PHE A 258 -11.10 6.87 25.38
N VAL A 259 -10.72 6.87 24.10
CA VAL A 259 -9.74 7.82 23.55
C VAL A 259 -10.24 9.26 23.69
N LEU A 260 -11.49 9.56 23.35
CA LEU A 260 -12.06 10.90 23.48
C LEU A 260 -12.11 11.37 24.94
N GLU A 261 -12.53 10.50 25.86
CA GLU A 261 -12.58 10.81 27.29
C GLU A 261 -11.19 11.16 27.83
N ARG A 262 -10.17 10.33 27.51
CA ARG A 262 -8.78 10.56 27.94
C ARG A 262 -8.21 11.88 27.42
N PHE A 263 -8.66 12.30 26.24
CA PHE A 263 -8.24 13.52 25.57
C PHE A 263 -9.12 14.75 25.84
N GLY A 264 -10.20 14.58 26.62
CA GLY A 264 -11.16 15.63 26.91
C GLY A 264 -11.82 16.19 25.65
N LEU A 265 -12.16 15.32 24.70
CA LEU A 265 -12.82 15.66 23.45
C LEU A 265 -14.32 15.34 23.52
N ASP A 266 -15.12 16.26 23.00
CA ASP A 266 -16.57 16.09 22.84
C ASP A 266 -16.88 16.02 21.35
N GLN A 267 -17.19 14.83 20.86
CA GLN A 267 -17.47 14.54 19.46
C GLN A 267 -18.68 13.60 19.36
N PRO A 268 -19.45 13.67 18.27
CA PRO A 268 -20.58 12.77 18.07
C PRO A 268 -20.14 11.29 18.02
N ALA A 269 -21.12 10.40 18.14
CA ALA A 269 -20.92 8.98 17.89
C ALA A 269 -20.44 8.77 16.44
N ALA A 270 -19.61 7.74 16.23
CA ALA A 270 -19.04 7.46 14.92
C ALA A 270 -20.12 6.99 13.94
N ASP A 271 -20.14 7.55 12.73
CA ASP A 271 -20.95 7.03 11.62
C ASP A 271 -20.13 6.03 10.80
N LEU A 272 -20.40 4.74 11.01
CA LEU A 272 -19.73 3.64 10.33
C LEU A 272 -20.52 3.09 9.14
N SER A 273 -21.54 3.79 8.65
CA SER A 273 -22.42 3.32 7.56
C SER A 273 -21.66 2.89 6.29
N GLU A 274 -20.60 3.61 5.92
CA GLU A 274 -19.74 3.24 4.78
C GLU A 274 -18.98 1.92 5.02
N TRP A 275 -18.56 1.65 6.26
CA TRP A 275 -17.87 0.41 6.64
C TRP A 275 -18.84 -0.76 6.74
N GLU A 276 -20.02 -0.53 7.30
CA GLU A 276 -21.11 -1.50 7.30
C GLU A 276 -21.49 -1.90 5.87
N ASP A 277 -21.49 -0.96 4.93
CA ASP A 277 -21.74 -1.24 3.52
C ASP A 277 -20.62 -2.10 2.88
N VAL A 278 -19.34 -1.79 3.14
CA VAL A 278 -18.22 -2.63 2.67
C VAL A 278 -18.36 -4.07 3.15
N VAL A 279 -18.56 -4.26 4.47
CA VAL A 279 -18.75 -5.58 5.07
C VAL A 279 -19.98 -6.27 4.48
N ARG A 280 -21.10 -5.54 4.34
CA ARG A 280 -22.33 -6.08 3.74
C ARG A 280 -22.09 -6.61 2.33
N ARG A 281 -21.37 -5.88 1.47
CA ARG A 281 -21.05 -6.31 0.10
C ARG A 281 -20.13 -7.52 0.10
N GLU A 282 -19.15 -7.54 1.00
CA GLU A 282 -18.18 -8.63 1.11
C GLU A 282 -18.84 -9.99 1.37
N PHE A 283 -19.82 -10.02 2.28
CA PHE A 283 -20.58 -11.21 2.65
C PHE A 283 -21.89 -11.41 1.87
N SER A 284 -22.17 -10.57 0.87
CA SER A 284 -23.35 -10.69 0.01
C SER A 284 -23.18 -11.77 -1.07
N SER A 285 -24.31 -12.25 -1.61
CA SER A 285 -24.31 -13.14 -2.78
C SER A 285 -23.75 -12.43 -4.00
N ARG A 286 -22.76 -13.03 -4.65
CA ARG A 286 -22.11 -12.49 -5.86
C ARG A 286 -22.94 -12.79 -7.11
N GLN A 287 -22.87 -11.90 -8.09
CA GLN A 287 -23.52 -12.05 -9.40
C GLN A 287 -22.84 -13.11 -10.27
N GLY A 288 -21.56 -13.39 -10.01
CA GLY A 288 -20.76 -14.40 -10.70
C GLY A 288 -19.33 -14.42 -10.15
N SER A 289 -18.50 -15.27 -10.72
CA SER A 289 -17.06 -15.31 -10.47
C SER A 289 -16.27 -15.07 -11.74
N VAL A 290 -15.08 -14.48 -11.61
CA VAL A 290 -14.14 -14.25 -12.71
C VAL A 290 -12.76 -14.74 -12.31
N LYS A 291 -12.07 -15.41 -13.25
CA LYS A 291 -10.68 -15.84 -13.08
C LYS A 291 -9.74 -14.85 -13.73
N VAL A 292 -8.96 -14.16 -12.89
CA VAL A 292 -7.97 -13.16 -13.32
C VAL A 292 -6.58 -13.77 -13.22
N GLY A 293 -5.90 -13.93 -14.36
CA GLY A 293 -4.50 -14.34 -14.36
C GLY A 293 -3.58 -13.16 -14.14
N MET A 294 -2.87 -13.13 -13.01
CA MET A 294 -1.83 -12.15 -12.73
C MET A 294 -0.48 -12.70 -13.21
N VAL A 295 0.00 -12.23 -14.36
CA VAL A 295 1.22 -12.71 -15.01
C VAL A 295 2.43 -11.93 -14.48
N GLY A 296 2.97 -12.40 -13.36
CA GLY A 296 4.00 -11.72 -12.58
C GLY A 296 5.33 -12.48 -12.53
N LYS A 297 6.28 -11.88 -11.81
CA LYS A 297 7.57 -12.51 -11.46
C LYS A 297 7.57 -13.14 -10.05
N TYR A 298 6.63 -12.72 -9.21
CA TYR A 298 6.63 -12.93 -7.76
C TYR A 298 5.38 -13.69 -7.33
N VAL A 299 5.18 -14.91 -7.85
CA VAL A 299 3.93 -15.66 -7.63
C VAL A 299 3.82 -16.29 -6.23
N ASP A 300 4.96 -16.55 -5.58
CA ASP A 300 5.00 -17.21 -4.27
C ASP A 300 4.81 -16.24 -3.09
N LEU A 301 4.77 -14.93 -3.34
CA LEU A 301 4.64 -13.92 -2.28
C LEU A 301 3.50 -12.95 -2.57
N VAL A 302 2.35 -13.24 -1.96
CA VAL A 302 1.13 -12.42 -2.04
C VAL A 302 1.38 -10.96 -1.65
N ASP A 303 2.26 -10.72 -0.68
CA ASP A 303 2.57 -9.37 -0.19
C ASP A 303 3.34 -8.51 -1.20
N ALA A 304 3.99 -9.11 -2.21
CA ALA A 304 4.69 -8.35 -3.26
C ALA A 304 3.72 -7.59 -4.19
N TYR A 305 2.45 -8.00 -4.21
CA TYR A 305 1.38 -7.38 -5.00
C TYR A 305 0.21 -6.96 -4.12
N LYS A 306 0.47 -6.59 -2.85
CA LYS A 306 -0.57 -6.36 -1.86
C LYS A 306 -1.63 -5.34 -2.32
N SER A 307 -1.23 -4.17 -2.80
CA SER A 307 -2.18 -3.16 -3.26
C SER A 307 -2.93 -3.57 -4.53
N LEU A 308 -2.30 -4.34 -5.43
CA LEU A 308 -2.97 -4.90 -6.61
C LEU A 308 -4.05 -5.91 -6.23
N ASN A 309 -3.76 -6.82 -5.30
CA ASN A 309 -4.72 -7.79 -4.79
C ASN A 309 -5.91 -7.09 -4.15
N GLU A 310 -5.64 -6.13 -3.26
CA GLU A 310 -6.69 -5.30 -2.66
C GLU A 310 -7.49 -4.53 -3.72
N ALA A 311 -6.85 -3.99 -4.77
CA ALA A 311 -7.55 -3.28 -5.82
C ALA A 311 -8.50 -4.16 -6.64
N LEU A 312 -8.12 -5.42 -6.88
CA LEU A 312 -8.97 -6.43 -7.52
C LEU A 312 -10.12 -6.84 -6.59
N ASP A 313 -9.85 -7.05 -5.30
CA ASP A 313 -10.87 -7.35 -4.29
C ASP A 313 -11.88 -6.19 -4.17
N HIS A 314 -11.39 -4.95 -4.12
CA HIS A 314 -12.23 -3.75 -4.11
C HIS A 314 -13.10 -3.66 -5.35
N ALA A 315 -12.57 -3.97 -6.53
CA ALA A 315 -13.36 -4.03 -7.75
C ALA A 315 -14.45 -5.08 -7.65
N GLY A 316 -14.14 -6.28 -7.13
CA GLY A 316 -15.14 -7.31 -6.84
C GLY A 316 -16.24 -6.84 -5.88
N LEU A 317 -15.92 -5.99 -4.88
CA LEU A 317 -16.91 -5.33 -4.01
C LEU A 317 -17.75 -4.28 -4.74
N GLN A 318 -17.21 -3.57 -5.73
CA GLN A 318 -17.96 -2.58 -6.50
C GLN A 318 -18.84 -3.20 -7.60
N THR A 319 -18.50 -4.40 -8.06
CA THR A 319 -19.17 -5.07 -9.19
C THR A 319 -19.98 -6.29 -8.75
N ASP A 320 -20.14 -6.51 -7.45
CA ASP A 320 -20.75 -7.71 -6.86
C ASP A 320 -20.19 -9.02 -7.45
N THR A 321 -18.89 -9.06 -7.72
CA THR A 321 -18.22 -10.17 -8.42
C THR A 321 -17.22 -10.85 -7.50
N GLN A 322 -17.17 -12.19 -7.54
CA GLN A 322 -16.08 -12.93 -6.91
C GLN A 322 -14.85 -12.93 -7.82
N VAL A 323 -13.76 -12.30 -7.39
CA VAL A 323 -12.51 -12.27 -8.15
C VAL A 323 -11.60 -13.39 -7.66
N GLU A 324 -11.32 -14.36 -8.53
CA GLU A 324 -10.36 -15.43 -8.28
C GLU A 324 -9.04 -15.06 -8.96
N ILE A 325 -8.02 -14.73 -8.15
CA ILE A 325 -6.69 -14.37 -8.67
C ILE A 325 -5.86 -15.64 -8.83
N GLU A 326 -5.44 -15.91 -10.06
CA GLU A 326 -4.47 -16.96 -10.39
C GLU A 326 -3.11 -16.33 -10.67
N TYR A 327 -2.13 -16.58 -9.79
CA TYR A 327 -0.77 -16.08 -9.97
C TYR A 327 -0.02 -16.98 -10.95
N ILE A 328 0.43 -16.40 -12.06
CA ILE A 328 1.10 -17.13 -13.14
C ILE A 328 2.52 -16.59 -13.28
N ASP A 329 3.51 -17.47 -13.12
CA ASP A 329 4.91 -17.10 -13.34
C ASP A 329 5.13 -16.92 -14.83
N ALA A 330 5.57 -15.73 -15.23
CA ALA A 330 5.84 -15.45 -16.63
C ALA A 330 6.87 -16.40 -17.26
N GLU A 331 7.81 -16.98 -16.49
CA GLU A 331 8.77 -17.97 -17.01
C GLU A 331 8.11 -19.31 -17.40
N ILE A 332 6.96 -19.64 -16.81
CA ILE A 332 6.17 -20.81 -17.23
C ILE A 332 5.65 -20.60 -18.66
N ILE A 333 5.24 -19.38 -19.02
CA ILE A 333 4.76 -19.08 -20.37
C ILE A 333 5.90 -19.19 -21.39
N GLU A 334 7.13 -18.81 -21.03
CA GLU A 334 8.31 -18.95 -21.89
C GLU A 334 8.66 -20.42 -22.16
N THR A 335 8.47 -21.30 -21.18
CA THR A 335 8.90 -22.70 -21.25
C THR A 335 7.80 -23.65 -21.71
N GLN A 336 6.54 -23.39 -21.34
CA GLN A 336 5.38 -24.25 -21.58
C GLN A 336 4.37 -23.66 -22.57
N GLY A 337 4.52 -22.37 -22.93
CA GLY A 337 3.63 -21.66 -23.83
C GLY A 337 2.37 -21.09 -23.17
N VAL A 338 1.53 -20.47 -23.98
CA VAL A 338 0.32 -19.73 -23.55
C VAL A 338 -0.86 -20.62 -23.12
N GLY A 339 -0.70 -21.95 -23.08
CA GLY A 339 -1.77 -22.89 -22.72
C GLY A 339 -2.35 -22.64 -21.33
N VAL A 340 -1.52 -22.15 -20.40
CA VAL A 340 -1.90 -21.77 -19.03
C VAL A 340 -2.83 -20.55 -18.95
N LEU A 341 -3.08 -19.86 -20.06
CA LEU A 341 -3.93 -18.66 -20.10
C LEU A 341 -5.36 -18.95 -20.60
N GLN A 342 -5.63 -20.14 -21.12
CA GLN A 342 -6.85 -20.44 -21.89
C GLN A 342 -8.14 -20.39 -21.05
N HIS A 343 -8.06 -20.74 -19.78
CA HIS A 343 -9.20 -20.81 -18.87
C HIS A 343 -9.49 -19.49 -18.14
N LEU A 344 -8.68 -18.46 -18.40
CA LEU A 344 -8.81 -17.16 -17.74
C LEU A 344 -9.90 -16.30 -18.40
N ASP A 345 -10.58 -15.51 -17.58
CA ASP A 345 -11.56 -14.51 -18.01
C ASP A 345 -10.92 -13.14 -18.23
N ALA A 346 -9.75 -12.90 -17.63
CA ALA A 346 -8.99 -11.67 -17.81
C ALA A 346 -7.50 -11.86 -17.49
N ILE A 347 -6.64 -11.03 -18.07
CA ILE A 347 -5.18 -11.07 -17.89
C ILE A 347 -4.68 -9.72 -17.39
N LEU A 348 -3.94 -9.74 -16.28
CA LEU A 348 -3.27 -8.58 -15.72
C LEU A 348 -1.75 -8.80 -15.76
N VAL A 349 -1.01 -7.85 -16.34
CA VAL A 349 0.46 -7.81 -16.28
C VAL A 349 0.87 -6.65 -15.36
N PRO A 350 1.38 -6.94 -14.15
CA PRO A 350 1.73 -5.92 -13.18
C PRO A 350 3.10 -5.30 -13.48
N GLY A 351 3.44 -4.29 -12.68
CA GLY A 351 4.80 -3.77 -12.59
C GLY A 351 5.81 -4.88 -12.22
N GLY A 352 7.08 -4.67 -12.53
CA GLY A 352 8.12 -5.61 -12.14
C GLY A 352 9.51 -5.05 -12.36
N PHE A 353 10.43 -5.36 -11.44
CA PHE A 353 11.83 -4.98 -11.56
C PHE A 353 12.68 -6.13 -12.08
N GLY A 354 13.59 -5.80 -13.00
CA GLY A 354 14.56 -6.72 -13.60
C GLY A 354 14.12 -7.31 -14.95
N ASP A 355 14.91 -8.27 -15.42
CA ASP A 355 14.92 -8.81 -16.78
C ASP A 355 14.25 -10.20 -16.94
N ARG A 356 13.86 -10.82 -15.82
CA ARG A 356 13.25 -12.16 -15.80
C ARG A 356 11.78 -12.16 -16.24
N GLY A 357 11.38 -13.18 -17.02
CA GLY A 357 10.00 -13.42 -17.44
C GLY A 357 9.45 -12.39 -18.44
N ILE A 358 10.31 -11.61 -19.09
CA ILE A 358 9.89 -10.53 -19.99
C ILE A 358 9.22 -11.08 -21.25
N GLN A 359 9.75 -12.15 -21.84
CA GLN A 359 9.17 -12.72 -23.04
C GLN A 359 7.82 -13.38 -22.71
N GLY A 360 7.70 -14.03 -21.56
CA GLY A 360 6.44 -14.61 -21.09
C GLY A 360 5.34 -13.57 -20.92
N LYS A 361 5.68 -12.39 -20.38
CA LYS A 361 4.75 -11.25 -20.30
C LYS A 361 4.32 -10.78 -21.70
N ILE A 362 5.26 -10.61 -22.63
CA ILE A 362 4.95 -10.21 -24.02
C ILE A 362 4.00 -11.21 -24.68
N GLU A 363 4.23 -12.52 -24.52
CA GLU A 363 3.34 -13.56 -25.04
C GLU A 363 1.96 -13.55 -24.36
N ALA A 364 1.88 -13.22 -23.08
CA ALA A 364 0.59 -13.05 -22.39
C ALA A 364 -0.21 -11.86 -22.94
N VAL A 365 0.44 -10.72 -23.20
CA VAL A 365 -0.20 -9.57 -23.86
C VAL A 365 -0.71 -9.98 -25.24
N ARG A 366 0.13 -10.65 -26.03
CA ARG A 366 -0.24 -11.13 -27.38
C ARG A 366 -1.46 -12.04 -27.32
N TYR A 367 -1.45 -12.99 -26.40
CA TYR A 367 -2.55 -13.92 -26.21
C TYR A 367 -3.86 -13.18 -25.90
N ALA A 368 -3.81 -12.23 -24.96
CA ALA A 368 -4.97 -11.41 -24.61
C ALA A 368 -5.50 -10.63 -25.84
N ARG A 369 -4.61 -9.94 -26.56
CA ARG A 369 -4.94 -9.15 -27.75
C ARG A 369 -5.57 -9.99 -28.87
N GLU A 370 -5.03 -11.18 -29.13
CA GLU A 370 -5.47 -12.04 -30.25
C GLU A 370 -6.76 -12.82 -29.94
N HIS A 371 -7.06 -13.04 -28.65
CA HIS A 371 -8.25 -13.80 -28.21
C HIS A 371 -9.35 -12.93 -27.60
N ASP A 372 -9.21 -11.60 -27.70
CA ASP A 372 -10.16 -10.61 -27.17
C ASP A 372 -10.44 -10.80 -25.66
N ILE A 373 -9.40 -11.15 -24.89
CA ILE A 373 -9.49 -11.35 -23.44
C ILE A 373 -9.20 -10.02 -22.74
N PRO A 374 -10.08 -9.52 -21.84
CA PRO A 374 -9.84 -8.31 -21.07
C PRO A 374 -8.43 -8.22 -20.51
N PHE A 375 -7.72 -7.15 -20.84
CA PHE A 375 -6.31 -6.97 -20.51
C PHE A 375 -6.04 -5.66 -19.78
N LEU A 376 -5.37 -5.75 -18.60
CA LEU A 376 -4.85 -4.61 -17.85
C LEU A 376 -3.32 -4.69 -17.72
N GLY A 377 -2.61 -3.73 -18.31
CA GLY A 377 -1.16 -3.55 -18.12
C GLY A 377 -0.83 -2.40 -17.19
N ILE A 378 0.02 -2.62 -16.19
CA ILE A 378 0.41 -1.58 -15.21
C ILE A 378 1.93 -1.39 -15.21
N CYS A 379 2.38 -0.15 -15.38
CA CYS A 379 3.79 0.24 -15.44
C CYS A 379 4.55 -0.62 -16.47
N LEU A 380 5.34 -1.61 -16.03
CA LEU A 380 5.98 -2.58 -16.91
C LEU A 380 4.98 -3.29 -17.84
N GLY A 381 3.74 -3.55 -17.40
CA GLY A 381 2.70 -4.13 -18.25
C GLY A 381 2.35 -3.29 -19.48
N MET A 382 2.36 -1.95 -19.34
CA MET A 382 2.20 -1.05 -20.48
C MET A 382 3.38 -1.12 -21.44
N HIS A 383 4.61 -1.17 -20.92
CA HIS A 383 5.80 -1.39 -21.74
C HIS A 383 5.71 -2.67 -22.56
N MET A 384 5.28 -3.77 -21.92
CA MET A 384 5.14 -5.06 -22.60
C MET A 384 4.07 -5.00 -23.70
N ALA A 385 2.95 -4.31 -23.45
CA ALA A 385 1.90 -4.13 -24.44
C ALA A 385 2.37 -3.34 -25.68
N MET A 386 3.14 -2.26 -25.48
CA MET A 386 3.67 -1.48 -26.60
C MET A 386 4.74 -2.24 -27.38
N ILE A 387 5.61 -2.97 -26.69
CA ILE A 387 6.65 -3.81 -27.33
C ILE A 387 6.01 -4.95 -28.14
N GLU A 388 5.01 -5.63 -27.57
CA GLU A 388 4.24 -6.68 -28.26
C GLU A 388 3.60 -6.15 -29.54
N TYR A 389 2.90 -5.02 -29.44
CA TYR A 389 2.20 -4.42 -30.57
C TYR A 389 3.16 -3.95 -31.67
N ALA A 390 4.29 -3.35 -31.27
CA ALA A 390 5.35 -2.94 -32.19
C ALA A 390 5.89 -4.13 -33.00
N ARG A 391 6.18 -5.26 -32.32
CA ARG A 391 6.70 -6.47 -32.97
C ARG A 391 5.67 -7.11 -33.89
N ASN A 392 4.49 -7.38 -33.37
CA ASN A 392 3.55 -8.30 -34.02
C ASN A 392 2.56 -7.61 -34.96
N VAL A 393 2.23 -6.33 -34.72
CA VAL A 393 1.28 -5.58 -35.56
C VAL A 393 2.01 -4.61 -36.48
N CYS A 394 3.03 -3.92 -35.99
CA CYS A 394 3.77 -2.93 -36.79
C CYS A 394 4.97 -3.51 -37.56
N GLY A 395 5.30 -4.80 -37.37
CA GLY A 395 6.42 -5.47 -38.04
C GLY A 395 7.81 -4.97 -37.63
N LEU A 396 7.93 -4.29 -36.48
CA LEU A 396 9.20 -3.83 -35.93
C LEU A 396 9.90 -5.00 -35.21
N GLU A 397 10.46 -5.92 -35.99
CA GLU A 397 11.21 -7.07 -35.46
C GLU A 397 12.30 -6.61 -34.49
N HIS A 398 12.47 -7.34 -33.38
CA HIS A 398 13.40 -6.99 -32.30
C HIS A 398 13.12 -5.70 -31.53
N ALA A 399 11.94 -5.07 -31.68
CA ALA A 399 11.51 -3.97 -30.82
C ALA A 399 11.59 -4.33 -29.33
N HIS A 400 12.17 -3.43 -28.52
CA HIS A 400 12.39 -3.68 -27.09
C HIS A 400 12.47 -2.38 -26.29
N SER A 401 12.52 -2.53 -24.96
CA SER A 401 13.05 -1.53 -24.03
C SER A 401 14.58 -1.59 -23.97
N THR A 402 15.22 -0.41 -23.95
CA THR A 402 16.68 -0.30 -23.69
C THR A 402 17.05 -0.67 -22.26
N GLU A 403 16.08 -0.79 -21.35
CA GLU A 403 16.30 -1.31 -20.00
C GLU A 403 16.80 -2.76 -20.02
N MET A 404 16.17 -3.59 -20.85
CA MET A 404 16.44 -5.03 -20.91
C MET A 404 17.29 -5.41 -22.13
N ASN A 405 17.19 -4.68 -23.24
CA ASN A 405 18.00 -4.91 -24.43
C ASN A 405 18.52 -3.59 -25.00
N ARG A 406 19.75 -3.23 -24.64
CA ARG A 406 20.42 -1.99 -25.07
C ARG A 406 20.71 -1.94 -26.57
N GLU A 407 20.82 -3.09 -27.23
CA GLU A 407 21.18 -3.20 -28.65
C GLU A 407 19.96 -3.29 -29.57
N THR A 408 18.73 -3.11 -29.02
CA THR A 408 17.53 -3.16 -29.84
C THR A 408 17.57 -2.11 -30.96
N PRO A 409 17.32 -2.49 -32.23
CA PRO A 409 17.23 -1.53 -33.32
C PRO A 409 16.00 -0.63 -33.19
N HIS A 410 15.01 -1.06 -32.41
CA HIS A 410 13.75 -0.36 -32.19
C HIS A 410 13.47 -0.17 -30.69
N PRO A 411 14.10 0.85 -30.07
CA PRO A 411 13.90 1.16 -28.66
C PRO A 411 12.53 1.83 -28.45
N ILE A 412 11.48 1.02 -28.34
CA ILE A 412 10.10 1.48 -28.08
C ILE A 412 10.02 2.16 -26.73
N ILE A 413 10.77 1.63 -25.75
CA ILE A 413 10.89 2.18 -24.41
C ILE A 413 12.36 2.55 -24.18
N ALA A 414 12.62 3.75 -23.67
CA ALA A 414 13.96 4.29 -23.48
C ALA A 414 14.06 5.11 -22.20
N LEU A 415 15.29 5.27 -21.67
CA LEU A 415 15.53 6.10 -20.50
C LEU A 415 15.26 7.56 -20.85
N ILE A 416 14.46 8.25 -20.04
CA ILE A 416 14.32 9.70 -20.16
C ILE A 416 15.60 10.37 -19.69
N THR A 417 16.22 11.15 -20.56
CA THR A 417 17.38 11.96 -20.21
C THR A 417 16.99 13.29 -19.55
N GLU A 418 15.74 13.76 -19.68
CA GLU A 418 15.26 15.05 -19.11
C GLU A 418 13.78 14.99 -18.68
N TRP A 419 13.44 15.38 -17.45
CA TRP A 419 12.04 15.62 -17.03
C TRP A 419 11.94 16.70 -15.95
N GLN A 420 10.72 17.22 -15.71
CA GLN A 420 10.42 18.23 -14.70
C GLN A 420 9.80 17.63 -13.44
N THR A 421 10.40 17.86 -12.26
CA THR A 421 9.84 17.40 -10.97
C THR A 421 8.55 18.12 -10.62
N ALA A 422 7.81 17.60 -9.63
CA ALA A 422 6.60 18.25 -9.09
C ALA A 422 6.88 19.66 -8.52
N GLU A 423 8.14 19.97 -8.15
CA GLU A 423 8.59 21.31 -7.76
C GLU A 423 9.01 22.21 -8.94
N GLY A 424 8.86 21.74 -10.18
CA GLY A 424 9.18 22.49 -11.40
C GLY A 424 10.65 22.54 -11.79
N ALA A 425 11.50 21.70 -11.18
CA ALA A 425 12.92 21.62 -11.52
C ALA A 425 13.15 20.68 -12.70
N THR A 426 13.85 21.13 -13.75
CA THR A 426 14.28 20.28 -14.87
C THR A 426 15.55 19.52 -14.47
N GLU A 427 15.49 18.19 -14.50
CA GLU A 427 16.65 17.34 -14.23
C GLU A 427 17.15 16.67 -15.51
N GLN A 428 18.41 16.96 -15.88
CA GLN A 428 19.15 16.25 -16.94
C GLN A 428 19.96 15.10 -16.33
N ARG A 429 19.79 13.87 -16.84
CA ARG A 429 20.32 12.66 -16.19
C ARG A 429 21.00 11.70 -17.17
N SER A 430 21.92 10.88 -16.63
CA SER A 430 22.69 9.86 -17.36
C SER A 430 22.64 8.52 -16.62
N GLU A 431 23.01 7.42 -17.28
CA GLU A 431 23.01 6.07 -16.69
C GLU A 431 23.89 5.92 -15.43
N ALA A 432 24.80 6.85 -15.16
CA ALA A 432 25.69 6.84 -13.99
C ALA A 432 25.06 7.46 -12.72
N SER A 433 23.84 8.01 -12.82
CA SER A 433 23.14 8.64 -11.71
C SER A 433 22.55 7.60 -10.73
N ASP A 434 22.42 7.96 -9.46
CA ASP A 434 21.90 7.07 -8.40
C ASP A 434 20.51 6.53 -8.73
N LEU A 435 20.27 5.25 -8.45
CA LEU A 435 19.01 4.56 -8.81
C LEU A 435 17.76 5.23 -8.23
N GLY A 436 17.83 5.78 -7.01
CA GLY A 436 16.71 6.52 -6.39
C GLY A 436 16.57 7.96 -6.90
N GLY A 437 17.68 8.60 -7.28
CA GLY A 437 17.71 9.98 -7.75
C GLY A 437 17.34 10.14 -9.22
N THR A 438 16.94 9.09 -9.94
CA THR A 438 16.57 9.14 -11.36
C THR A 438 15.09 8.82 -11.66
N MET A 439 14.31 8.47 -10.63
CA MET A 439 12.96 7.92 -10.78
C MET A 439 11.88 9.00 -10.87
N ARG A 440 10.89 8.77 -11.74
CA ARG A 440 9.61 9.48 -11.77
C ARG A 440 8.72 8.88 -10.68
N LEU A 441 8.55 9.65 -9.60
CA LEU A 441 7.88 9.22 -8.38
C LEU A 441 6.69 10.10 -8.04
N GLY A 442 5.69 9.50 -7.38
CA GLY A 442 4.56 10.22 -6.80
C GLY A 442 3.45 10.55 -7.76
N SER A 443 2.48 11.34 -7.27
CA SER A 443 1.27 11.67 -8.02
C SER A 443 1.58 12.70 -9.10
N GLN A 444 1.24 12.38 -10.34
CA GLN A 444 1.42 13.28 -11.48
C GLN A 444 0.13 13.39 -12.30
N PRO A 445 -0.15 14.58 -12.87
CA PRO A 445 -1.35 14.80 -13.67
C PRO A 445 -1.24 14.12 -15.03
N CYS A 446 -2.35 13.51 -15.46
CA CYS A 446 -2.52 12.88 -16.76
C CYS A 446 -3.79 13.43 -17.42
N ARG A 447 -3.62 14.00 -18.62
CA ARG A 447 -4.72 14.48 -19.46
C ARG A 447 -5.27 13.33 -20.29
N LEU A 448 -6.55 13.03 -20.11
CA LEU A 448 -7.23 11.98 -20.86
C LEU A 448 -7.70 12.51 -22.22
N VAL A 449 -7.49 11.72 -23.26
CA VAL A 449 -7.94 12.04 -24.61
C VAL A 449 -9.47 11.89 -24.66
N PRO A 450 -10.22 12.91 -25.13
CA PRO A 450 -11.67 12.81 -25.28
C PRO A 450 -12.09 11.60 -26.14
N ASP A 451 -13.29 11.09 -25.88
CA ASP A 451 -13.87 9.93 -26.58
C ASP A 451 -12.99 8.66 -26.53
N SER A 452 -12.06 8.57 -25.56
CA SER A 452 -11.35 7.34 -25.22
C SER A 452 -12.18 6.51 -24.25
N LYS A 453 -11.97 5.19 -24.28
CA LYS A 453 -12.56 4.29 -23.28
C LYS A 453 -12.12 4.73 -21.89
N THR A 454 -10.84 5.07 -21.74
CA THR A 454 -10.30 5.53 -20.45
C THR A 454 -10.97 6.81 -19.94
N ALA A 455 -11.21 7.82 -20.79
CA ALA A 455 -11.95 9.03 -20.41
C ALA A 455 -13.39 8.72 -19.95
N SER A 456 -14.06 7.76 -20.60
CA SER A 456 -15.39 7.31 -20.17
C SER A 456 -15.39 6.58 -18.82
N ILE A 457 -14.34 5.80 -18.53
CA ILE A 457 -14.19 5.06 -17.26
C ILE A 457 -13.97 6.03 -16.09
N TYR A 458 -13.08 7.02 -16.26
CA TYR A 458 -12.80 7.99 -15.21
C TYR A 458 -13.88 9.08 -15.08
N GLY A 459 -14.58 9.41 -16.17
CA GLY A 459 -15.64 10.43 -16.17
C GLY A 459 -15.14 11.87 -16.04
N VAL A 460 -13.83 12.09 -16.11
CA VAL A 460 -13.16 13.40 -16.02
C VAL A 460 -12.08 13.52 -17.11
N GLY A 461 -11.70 14.75 -17.48
CA GLY A 461 -10.70 15.00 -18.53
C GLY A 461 -9.25 15.00 -18.05
N GLU A 462 -9.04 15.11 -16.74
CA GLU A 462 -7.71 15.13 -16.11
C GLU A 462 -7.77 14.30 -14.82
N ILE A 463 -6.78 13.44 -14.64
CA ILE A 463 -6.60 12.59 -13.47
C ILE A 463 -5.22 12.83 -12.87
N ALA A 464 -4.97 12.34 -11.66
CA ALA A 464 -3.65 12.36 -11.06
C ALA A 464 -3.34 10.99 -10.46
N GLU A 465 -2.23 10.39 -10.85
CA GLU A 465 -1.90 9.00 -10.51
C GLU A 465 -0.44 8.83 -10.11
N ARG A 466 -0.15 7.78 -9.33
CA ARG A 466 1.18 7.58 -8.73
C ARG A 466 2.12 6.83 -9.66
N HIS A 467 3.31 7.37 -9.87
CA HIS A 467 4.36 6.76 -10.68
C HIS A 467 5.47 6.17 -9.84
N ARG A 468 6.10 5.12 -10.38
CA ARG A 468 7.33 4.51 -9.85
C ARG A 468 8.14 3.85 -10.98
N HIS A 469 8.70 4.67 -11.86
CA HIS A 469 9.46 4.19 -13.01
C HIS A 469 10.48 5.22 -13.51
N ARG A 470 11.34 4.84 -14.46
CA ARG A 470 12.38 5.71 -15.04
C ARG A 470 12.47 5.64 -16.57
N TYR A 471 11.84 4.62 -17.14
CA TYR A 471 11.86 4.31 -18.57
C TYR A 471 10.52 4.64 -19.15
N GLU A 472 10.52 5.29 -20.31
CA GLU A 472 9.32 5.85 -20.90
C GLU A 472 9.23 5.56 -22.39
N VAL A 473 8.06 5.82 -22.94
CA VAL A 473 7.77 5.58 -24.35
C VAL A 473 8.59 6.53 -25.23
N ASN A 474 9.28 5.96 -26.20
CA ASN A 474 9.98 6.72 -27.22
C ASN A 474 8.98 7.31 -28.21
N SER A 475 8.74 8.62 -28.09
CA SER A 475 7.77 9.39 -28.89
C SER A 475 7.93 9.22 -30.40
N ARG A 476 9.14 8.87 -30.89
CA ARG A 476 9.40 8.59 -32.32
C ARG A 476 8.53 7.47 -32.89
N TYR A 477 8.11 6.51 -32.07
CA TYR A 477 7.31 5.35 -32.50
C TYR A 477 5.81 5.57 -32.35
N VAL A 478 5.36 6.56 -31.59
CA VAL A 478 3.94 6.74 -31.24
C VAL A 478 3.08 6.88 -32.49
N ALA A 479 3.44 7.76 -33.42
CA ALA A 479 2.67 7.98 -34.65
C ALA A 479 2.54 6.68 -35.49
N GLN A 480 3.56 5.83 -35.50
CA GLN A 480 3.52 4.55 -36.21
C GLN A 480 2.59 3.55 -35.50
N LEU A 481 2.65 3.46 -34.16
CA LEU A 481 1.77 2.60 -33.36
C LEU A 481 0.31 3.04 -33.49
N GLU A 482 0.05 4.35 -33.49
CA GLU A 482 -1.30 4.88 -33.65
C GLU A 482 -1.87 4.64 -35.06
N ALA A 483 -1.04 4.80 -36.09
CA ALA A 483 -1.44 4.49 -37.47
C ALA A 483 -1.80 3.01 -37.67
N ALA A 484 -1.23 2.11 -36.86
CA ALA A 484 -1.54 0.68 -36.89
C ALA A 484 -2.81 0.30 -36.10
N GLY A 485 -3.35 1.21 -35.28
CA GLY A 485 -4.62 1.04 -34.58
C GLY A 485 -4.57 1.11 -33.05
N MET A 486 -3.39 1.26 -32.44
CA MET A 486 -3.29 1.61 -31.01
C MET A 486 -3.77 3.05 -30.80
N LYS A 487 -4.31 3.37 -29.62
CA LYS A 487 -4.64 4.75 -29.26
C LYS A 487 -3.90 5.13 -28.00
N VAL A 488 -3.18 6.25 -28.01
CA VAL A 488 -2.73 6.87 -26.76
C VAL A 488 -3.92 7.60 -26.16
N SER A 489 -4.43 7.11 -25.03
CA SER A 489 -5.62 7.63 -24.36
C SER A 489 -5.30 8.57 -23.19
N GLY A 490 -4.05 8.67 -22.78
CA GLY A 490 -3.61 9.56 -21.71
C GLY A 490 -2.19 10.08 -21.95
N TRP A 491 -1.99 11.37 -21.68
CA TRP A 491 -0.71 12.06 -21.84
C TRP A 491 -0.36 12.85 -20.59
N SER A 492 0.93 13.11 -20.35
CA SER A 492 1.36 14.16 -19.41
C SER A 492 0.80 15.53 -19.85
N LEU A 493 0.76 16.51 -18.94
CA LEU A 493 0.15 17.81 -19.23
C LEU A 493 0.82 18.59 -20.35
N ASP A 494 2.13 18.43 -20.52
CA ASP A 494 2.94 18.99 -21.61
C ASP A 494 2.76 18.21 -22.94
N GLY A 495 2.15 17.03 -22.90
CA GLY A 495 1.93 16.18 -24.07
C GLY A 495 3.18 15.41 -24.52
N GLU A 496 4.22 15.35 -23.70
CA GLU A 496 5.49 14.69 -24.06
C GLU A 496 5.52 13.20 -23.70
N LEU A 497 4.87 12.82 -22.60
CA LEU A 497 4.90 11.46 -22.04
C LEU A 497 3.57 10.76 -22.26
N VAL A 498 3.66 9.49 -22.68
CA VAL A 498 2.53 8.60 -22.87
C VAL A 498 2.20 7.95 -21.53
N GLU A 499 1.00 8.18 -21.02
CA GLU A 499 0.58 7.69 -19.70
C GLU A 499 -0.36 6.49 -19.78
N ILE A 500 -1.19 6.44 -20.82
CA ILE A 500 -2.20 5.40 -21.01
C ILE A 500 -2.33 5.08 -22.49
N ILE A 501 -2.40 3.80 -22.80
CA ILE A 501 -2.75 3.27 -24.12
C ILE A 501 -4.00 2.39 -24.03
N GLU A 502 -4.76 2.35 -25.11
CA GLU A 502 -5.88 1.43 -25.29
C GLU A 502 -5.92 0.89 -26.73
N LEU A 503 -6.58 -0.25 -26.93
CA LEU A 503 -6.87 -0.79 -28.26
C LEU A 503 -8.37 -0.66 -28.57
N PRO A 504 -8.79 0.29 -29.41
CA PRO A 504 -10.21 0.51 -29.70
C PRO A 504 -10.92 -0.69 -30.34
N SER A 505 -10.19 -1.54 -31.07
CA SER A 505 -10.73 -2.75 -31.71
C SER A 505 -10.97 -3.91 -30.74
N HIS A 506 -10.53 -3.79 -29.49
CA HIS A 506 -10.60 -4.83 -28.47
C HIS A 506 -11.71 -4.52 -27.46
N SER A 507 -12.42 -5.56 -27.01
CA SER A 507 -13.54 -5.49 -26.04
C SER A 507 -13.17 -4.69 -24.80
N TRP A 508 -12.03 -5.02 -24.18
CA TRP A 508 -11.40 -4.23 -23.12
C TRP A 508 -9.88 -4.44 -23.07
N PHE A 509 -9.10 -3.45 -23.51
CA PHE A 509 -7.63 -3.50 -23.45
C PHE A 509 -7.13 -2.11 -23.07
N VAL A 510 -6.58 -2.00 -21.87
CA VAL A 510 -6.03 -0.75 -21.32
C VAL A 510 -4.70 -1.05 -20.67
N ALA A 511 -3.70 -0.21 -20.91
CA ALA A 511 -2.47 -0.25 -20.15
C ALA A 511 -2.02 1.16 -19.76
N CYS A 512 -1.50 1.30 -18.55
CA CYS A 512 -1.11 2.59 -17.97
C CYS A 512 0.29 2.53 -17.36
N GLN A 513 0.97 3.68 -17.34
CA GLN A 513 2.34 3.82 -16.85
C GLN A 513 2.39 4.03 -15.33
N PHE A 514 1.34 4.59 -14.74
CA PHE A 514 1.16 4.75 -13.30
C PHE A 514 0.67 3.46 -12.62
N HIS A 515 0.57 3.51 -11.30
CA HIS A 515 0.09 2.46 -10.41
C HIS A 515 -1.28 2.82 -9.81
N PRO A 516 -2.40 2.54 -10.52
CA PRO A 516 -3.73 2.87 -10.03
C PRO A 516 -4.13 2.11 -8.75
N GLU A 517 -3.48 0.98 -8.47
CA GLU A 517 -3.71 0.15 -7.29
C GLU A 517 -3.48 0.91 -5.98
N PHE A 518 -2.55 1.87 -5.95
CA PHE A 518 -2.22 2.63 -4.74
C PHE A 518 -3.34 3.58 -4.33
N LYS A 519 -4.22 3.97 -5.26
CA LYS A 519 -5.38 4.84 -4.99
C LYS A 519 -6.69 4.07 -4.83
N SER A 520 -6.68 2.74 -4.93
CA SER A 520 -7.87 1.91 -4.74
C SER A 520 -8.25 1.81 -3.26
N ARG A 521 -9.54 1.96 -2.95
CA ARG A 521 -10.09 1.89 -1.59
C ARG A 521 -11.31 0.97 -1.53
N PRO A 522 -11.57 0.29 -0.41
CA PRO A 522 -12.70 -0.66 -0.31
C PRO A 522 -14.07 0.03 -0.46
N ARG A 523 -14.19 1.29 -0.05
CA ARG A 523 -15.44 2.07 -0.09
C ARG A 523 -15.87 2.54 -1.49
N GLY A 524 -14.94 2.66 -2.43
CA GLY A 524 -15.23 3.21 -3.77
C GLY A 524 -14.54 2.50 -4.94
N GLY A 525 -13.62 1.58 -4.65
CA GLY A 525 -12.75 0.95 -5.65
C GLY A 525 -11.88 1.95 -6.39
N HIS A 526 -11.28 1.47 -7.47
CA HIS A 526 -10.65 2.30 -8.49
C HIS A 526 -11.39 2.09 -9.82
N PRO A 527 -11.71 3.15 -10.60
CA PRO A 527 -12.53 3.04 -11.81
C PRO A 527 -11.98 2.06 -12.85
N LEU A 528 -10.66 2.08 -13.10
CA LEU A 528 -10.02 1.14 -14.03
C LEU A 528 -10.23 -0.33 -13.63
N PHE A 529 -10.02 -0.68 -12.36
CA PHE A 529 -10.20 -2.06 -11.89
C PHE A 529 -11.68 -2.47 -11.92
N SER A 530 -12.60 -1.57 -11.57
CA SER A 530 -14.03 -1.88 -11.61
C SER A 530 -14.51 -2.13 -13.04
N SER A 531 -14.09 -1.28 -14.00
CA SER A 531 -14.40 -1.48 -15.42
C SER A 531 -13.77 -2.75 -15.99
N TYR A 532 -12.54 -3.06 -15.58
CA TYR A 532 -11.82 -4.29 -15.95
C TYR A 532 -12.59 -5.55 -15.52
N ILE A 533 -12.98 -5.62 -14.25
CA ILE A 533 -13.72 -6.77 -13.70
C ILE A 533 -15.12 -6.88 -14.31
N GLN A 534 -15.81 -5.77 -14.58
CA GLN A 534 -17.08 -5.80 -15.31
C GLN A 534 -16.94 -6.41 -16.70
N SER A 535 -15.86 -6.08 -17.43
CA SER A 535 -15.61 -6.67 -18.74
C SER A 535 -15.26 -8.15 -18.65
N ALA A 536 -14.50 -8.56 -17.63
CA ALA A 536 -14.18 -9.97 -17.37
C ALA A 536 -15.44 -10.78 -17.08
N LEU A 537 -16.35 -10.24 -16.27
CA LEU A 537 -17.63 -10.89 -15.92
C LEU A 537 -18.51 -11.06 -17.16
N ALA A 538 -18.59 -10.04 -18.02
CA ALA A 538 -19.35 -10.12 -19.26
C ALA A 538 -18.81 -11.23 -20.19
N LEU A 539 -17.49 -11.38 -20.31
CA LEU A 539 -16.87 -12.46 -21.08
C LEU A 539 -17.17 -13.85 -20.48
N SER A 540 -17.03 -13.98 -19.16
CA SER A 540 -17.29 -15.24 -18.43
C SER A 540 -18.73 -15.72 -18.62
N GLN A 541 -19.70 -14.80 -18.54
CA GLN A 541 -21.11 -15.08 -18.79
C GLN A 541 -21.38 -15.51 -20.24
N GLN A 542 -20.79 -14.81 -21.22
CA GLN A 542 -20.92 -15.18 -22.64
C GLN A 542 -20.39 -16.60 -22.92
N ARG A 543 -19.25 -16.97 -22.32
CA ARG A 543 -18.69 -18.33 -22.46
C ARG A 543 -19.61 -19.37 -21.84
N SER A 544 -20.16 -19.08 -20.66
CA SER A 544 -21.09 -19.97 -19.95
C SER A 544 -22.39 -20.20 -20.71
N ASP A 545 -22.92 -19.17 -21.37
CA ASP A 545 -24.14 -19.26 -22.19
C ASP A 545 -23.90 -20.01 -23.52
N SER A 546 -22.66 -20.07 -23.99
CA SER A 546 -22.26 -20.73 -25.24
C SER A 546 -21.88 -22.21 -25.09
N ALA A 547 -21.66 -22.68 -23.86
CA ALA A 547 -21.30 -24.06 -23.50
C ALA A 547 -22.54 -24.90 -23.18
#